data_AF-A0A0R2QYW1-F1
#
_entry.id   AF-A0A0R2QYW1-F1
#
_cell.length_a   1.000
_cell.length_b   1.000
_cell.length_c   1.000
_cell.angle_alpha   90.00
_cell.angle_beta   90.00
_cell.angle_gamma   90.00
#
_symmetry.space_group_name_H-M   'P 1'
#
loop_
_entity.id
_entity.type
_entity.pdbx_description
1 polymer ?
#
loop_
_entity_poly.entity_id
_entity_poly.type
_entity_poly.pdbx_seq_one_letter_code
_entity_poly.pdbx_strand_id
1 'polypeptide(L)'
;MLQKNINIESSAREKRIIKRLNLKNLPFETSLEEFCSKYIEMISDLKESFILGSDKPGMQWCLSTIKKFKVFLLIFEANALGIEVYKESISSKLPEYSYKTIAQIIDEGLEKGFFIKMSARIQKKHDLKIRNIRPSEDLTVEFINSNIEIISSLMKFLRKHK
;
A
#
# COMPACT_ATOMS: atom_id res chain seq x y z
N MET A 1 16.76 13.86 25.34
CA MET A 1 16.20 14.02 26.71
C MET A 1 14.80 13.43 26.77
N LEU A 2 14.63 12.34 27.54
CA LEU A 2 13.42 11.91 28.24
C LEU A 2 13.80 10.71 29.15
N GLN A 3 14.70 10.93 30.12
CA GLN A 3 14.89 9.96 31.21
C GLN A 3 13.71 10.10 32.18
N LYS A 4 12.56 9.52 31.80
CA LYS A 4 11.51 9.16 32.76
C LYS A 4 11.95 7.91 33.50
N ASN A 5 11.50 7.72 34.74
CA ASN A 5 11.59 6.44 35.47
C ASN A 5 10.92 5.33 34.64
N ILE A 6 11.69 4.68 33.76
CA ILE A 6 11.22 3.53 32.97
C ILE A 6 11.18 2.35 33.94
N ASN A 7 10.01 1.73 34.10
CA ASN A 7 9.90 0.57 34.98
C ASN A 7 10.80 -0.58 34.46
N ILE A 8 11.20 -1.48 35.37
CA ILE A 8 12.13 -2.57 35.06
C ILE A 8 11.64 -3.44 33.90
N GLU A 9 10.34 -3.71 33.85
CA GLU A 9 9.71 -4.50 32.80
C GLU A 9 9.83 -3.85 31.41
N SER A 10 9.66 -2.53 31.34
CA SER A 10 9.75 -1.73 30.12
C SER A 10 11.18 -1.74 29.57
N SER A 11 12.18 -1.58 30.45
CA SER A 11 13.59 -1.71 30.06
C SER A 11 13.93 -3.14 29.59
N ALA A 12 13.41 -4.16 30.27
CA ALA A 12 13.59 -5.55 29.86
C ALA A 12 12.94 -5.84 28.50
N ARG A 13 11.75 -5.28 28.25
CA ARG A 13 11.04 -5.38 26.95
C ARG A 13 11.82 -4.69 25.84
N GLU A 14 12.33 -3.50 26.09
CA GLU A 14 13.14 -2.75 25.12
C GLU A 14 14.37 -3.56 24.69
N LYS A 15 15.12 -4.13 25.65
CA LYS A 15 16.25 -5.04 25.37
C LYS A 15 15.85 -6.24 24.51
N ARG A 16 14.67 -6.84 24.73
CA ARG A 16 14.16 -7.94 23.89
C ARG A 16 13.82 -7.49 22.46
N ILE A 17 13.28 -6.29 22.30
CA ILE A 17 12.98 -5.71 20.98
C ILE A 17 14.27 -5.46 20.21
N ILE A 18 15.25 -4.79 20.83
CA ILE A 18 16.53 -4.44 20.22
C ILE A 18 17.26 -5.66 19.68
N LYS A 19 17.29 -6.76 20.45
CA LYS A 19 17.92 -8.03 20.02
C LYS A 19 17.32 -8.64 18.76
N ARG A 20 16.11 -8.24 18.37
CA ARG A 20 15.39 -8.74 17.20
C ARG A 20 15.45 -7.77 16.00
N LEU A 21 16.05 -6.59 16.18
CA LEU A 21 16.20 -5.61 15.10
C LEU A 21 17.41 -5.99 14.21
N ASN A 22 17.21 -5.92 12.89
CA ASN A 22 18.26 -6.18 11.90
C ASN A 22 19.01 -4.89 11.54
N LEU A 23 19.61 -4.21 12.53
CA LEU A 23 20.25 -2.89 12.33
C LEU A 23 21.40 -2.92 11.32
N LYS A 24 22.03 -4.08 11.11
CA LYS A 24 23.06 -4.30 10.08
C LYS A 24 22.58 -4.10 8.63
N ASN A 25 21.26 -4.11 8.39
CA ASN A 25 20.67 -3.90 7.06
C ASN A 25 20.44 -2.41 6.77
N LEU A 26 20.72 -1.52 7.72
CA LEU A 26 20.59 -0.08 7.49
C LEU A 26 21.67 0.39 6.51
N PRO A 27 21.35 1.34 5.62
CA PRO A 27 22.32 1.88 4.66
C PRO A 27 23.32 2.87 5.30
N PHE A 28 23.34 2.98 6.63
CA PHE A 28 24.20 3.87 7.41
C PHE A 28 24.47 3.26 8.80
N GLU A 29 25.62 3.60 9.39
CA GLU A 29 25.91 3.29 10.80
C GLU A 29 25.17 4.26 11.71
N THR A 30 24.57 3.74 12.79
CA THR A 30 23.84 4.57 13.77
C THR A 30 23.80 3.85 15.11
N SER A 31 23.85 4.62 16.19
CA SER A 31 23.50 4.06 17.51
C SER A 31 22.01 3.72 17.55
N LEU A 32 21.59 2.86 18.49
CA LEU A 32 20.18 2.52 18.65
C LEU A 32 19.31 3.74 19.03
N GLU A 33 19.78 4.57 19.97
CA GLU A 33 19.03 5.75 20.42
C GLU A 33 18.83 6.73 19.25
N GLU A 34 19.88 6.92 18.45
CA GLU A 34 19.84 7.70 17.24
C GLU A 34 18.93 7.07 16.18
N PHE A 35 18.98 5.75 16.00
CA PHE A 35 18.09 5.03 15.08
C PHE A 35 16.62 5.21 15.47
N CYS A 36 16.27 5.02 16.75
CA CYS A 36 14.91 5.20 17.24
C CYS A 36 14.43 6.65 17.04
N SER A 37 15.30 7.63 17.28
CA SER A 37 14.98 9.05 17.09
C SER A 37 14.75 9.37 15.60
N LYS A 38 15.64 8.90 14.72
CA LYS A 38 15.50 9.00 13.25
C LYS A 38 14.23 8.31 12.77
N TYR A 39 13.93 7.13 13.30
CA TYR A 39 12.74 6.36 12.93
C TYR A 39 11.44 7.09 13.32
N ILE A 40 11.40 7.71 14.51
CA ILE A 40 10.25 8.54 14.92
C ILE A 40 10.06 9.72 13.96
N GLU A 41 11.14 10.39 13.57
CA GLU A 41 11.09 11.48 12.59
C GLU A 41 10.53 10.99 11.23
N MET A 42 11.08 9.89 10.71
CA MET A 42 10.61 9.28 9.46
C MET A 42 9.11 8.96 9.51
N ILE A 43 8.65 8.36 10.62
CA ILE A 43 7.23 8.03 10.79
C ILE A 43 6.37 9.29 10.92
N SER A 44 6.86 10.37 11.54
CA SER A 44 6.13 11.63 11.60
C SER A 44 5.92 12.24 10.22
N ASP A 45 6.98 12.32 9.41
CA ASP A 45 6.91 12.81 8.03
C ASP A 45 6.03 11.91 7.15
N LEU A 46 6.18 10.59 7.28
CA LEU A 46 5.33 9.64 6.57
C LEU A 46 3.88 9.70 7.02
N LYS A 47 3.60 9.97 8.30
CA LYS A 47 2.24 10.04 8.83
C LYS A 47 1.44 11.09 8.09
N GLU A 48 2.04 12.23 7.75
CA GLU A 48 1.39 13.27 6.92
C GLU A 48 1.07 12.75 5.52
N SER A 49 1.96 11.97 4.90
CA SER A 49 1.71 11.29 3.60
C SER A 49 0.69 10.14 3.71
N PHE A 50 0.57 9.52 4.89
CA PHE A 50 -0.41 8.49 5.23
C PHE A 50 -1.71 9.07 5.76
N ILE A 51 -1.83 10.40 5.97
CA ILE A 51 -3.12 11.08 5.99
C ILE A 51 -3.63 11.02 4.54
N LEU A 52 -4.06 9.83 4.16
CA LEU A 52 -4.95 9.53 3.05
C LEU A 52 -6.31 10.15 3.42
N GLY A 53 -6.37 11.48 3.36
CA GLY A 53 -7.32 12.27 4.13
C GLY A 53 -8.01 13.34 3.30
N SER A 54 -9.17 12.93 2.78
CA SER A 54 -10.45 13.65 2.59
C SER A 54 -10.86 13.92 1.15
N ASP A 55 -9.92 14.06 0.23
CA ASP A 55 -10.21 14.48 -1.16
C ASP A 55 -10.05 13.37 -2.21
N LYS A 56 -9.44 12.24 -1.86
CA LYS A 56 -9.17 11.10 -2.77
C LYS A 56 -10.10 9.89 -2.48
N PRO A 57 -11.37 9.92 -2.93
CA PRO A 57 -12.38 8.92 -2.56
C PRO A 57 -12.02 7.50 -3.02
N GLY A 58 -11.31 7.34 -4.13
CA GLY A 58 -10.90 6.03 -4.63
C GLY A 58 -9.91 5.35 -3.71
N MET A 59 -8.86 6.05 -3.32
CA MET A 59 -7.84 5.56 -2.41
C MET A 59 -8.38 5.28 -1.01
N GLN A 60 -9.27 6.13 -0.50
CA GLN A 60 -9.94 5.88 0.78
C GLN A 60 -10.73 4.57 0.76
N TRP A 61 -11.45 4.32 -0.34
CA TRP A 61 -12.21 3.09 -0.51
C TRP A 61 -11.29 1.86 -0.64
N CYS A 62 -10.24 1.93 -1.47
CA CYS A 62 -9.30 0.83 -1.64
C CYS A 62 -8.61 0.45 -0.33
N LEU A 63 -8.25 1.43 0.49
CA LEU A 63 -7.56 1.21 1.76
C LEU A 63 -8.48 0.93 2.95
N SER A 64 -9.80 1.00 2.76
CA SER A 64 -10.76 0.79 3.84
C SER A 64 -10.68 -0.61 4.46
N THR A 65 -10.18 -1.60 3.70
CA THR A 65 -9.85 -2.93 4.21
C THR A 65 -8.65 -3.51 3.46
N ILE A 66 -7.88 -4.38 4.12
CA ILE A 66 -6.78 -5.11 3.47
C ILE A 66 -7.25 -5.95 2.27
N LYS A 67 -8.50 -6.45 2.31
CA LYS A 67 -9.10 -7.23 1.21
C LYS A 67 -9.28 -6.38 -0.04
N LYS A 68 -9.88 -5.21 0.10
CA LYS A 68 -10.06 -4.23 -0.98
C LYS A 68 -8.72 -3.81 -1.55
N PHE A 69 -7.75 -3.55 -0.69
CA PHE A 69 -6.41 -3.14 -1.14
C PHE A 69 -5.71 -4.23 -1.95
N LYS A 70 -5.74 -5.48 -1.49
CA LYS A 70 -5.18 -6.63 -2.24
C LYS A 70 -5.84 -6.81 -3.61
N VAL A 71 -7.18 -6.73 -3.68
CA VAL A 71 -7.92 -6.81 -4.94
C VAL A 71 -7.50 -5.67 -5.88
N PHE A 72 -7.47 -4.44 -5.38
CA PHE A 72 -7.02 -3.28 -6.13
C PHE A 72 -5.60 -3.46 -6.69
N LEU A 73 -4.63 -3.87 -5.87
CA LEU A 73 -3.24 -4.06 -6.30
C LEU A 73 -3.12 -5.07 -7.46
N LEU A 74 -3.87 -6.18 -7.40
CA LEU A 74 -3.87 -7.17 -8.48
C LEU A 74 -4.47 -6.64 -9.78
N ILE A 75 -5.54 -5.85 -9.70
CA ILE A 75 -6.15 -5.22 -10.88
C ILE A 75 -5.20 -4.16 -11.45
N PHE A 76 -4.58 -3.35 -10.59
CA PHE A 76 -3.62 -2.31 -10.98
C PHE A 76 -2.39 -2.91 -11.69
N GLU A 77 -1.77 -3.93 -11.10
CA GLU A 77 -0.61 -4.62 -11.68
C GLU A 77 -0.94 -5.24 -13.04
N ALA A 78 -2.04 -6.00 -13.12
CA ALA A 78 -2.44 -6.64 -14.36
C ALA A 78 -2.76 -5.61 -15.46
N ASN A 79 -3.41 -4.49 -15.11
CA ASN A 79 -3.63 -3.38 -16.04
C ASN A 79 -2.30 -2.79 -16.56
N ALA A 80 -1.33 -2.56 -15.68
CA ALA A 80 -0.01 -2.04 -16.08
C ALA A 80 0.73 -3.00 -17.04
N LEU A 81 0.63 -4.31 -16.77
CA LEU A 81 1.22 -5.38 -17.60
C LEU A 81 0.40 -5.70 -18.87
N GLY A 82 -0.78 -5.11 -19.03
CA GLY A 82 -1.69 -5.39 -20.15
C GLY A 82 -2.31 -6.79 -20.12
N ILE A 83 -2.36 -7.42 -18.95
CA ILE A 83 -2.98 -8.72 -18.70
C ILE A 83 -4.48 -8.54 -18.52
N GLU A 84 -5.26 -9.49 -19.03
CA GLU A 84 -6.71 -9.52 -18.85
C GLU A 84 -7.10 -9.86 -17.39
N VAL A 85 -8.10 -9.16 -16.89
CA VAL A 85 -8.59 -9.20 -15.52
C VAL A 85 -10.09 -9.40 -15.51
N TYR A 86 -10.49 -10.49 -14.89
CA TYR A 86 -11.87 -10.87 -14.61
C TYR A 86 -11.97 -11.40 -13.16
N LYS A 87 -13.19 -11.59 -12.65
CA LYS A 87 -13.41 -11.93 -11.23
C LYS A 87 -12.73 -13.24 -10.85
N GLU A 88 -12.76 -14.21 -11.75
CA GLU A 88 -12.18 -15.54 -11.57
C GLU A 88 -10.64 -15.47 -11.53
N SER A 89 -10.01 -14.61 -12.36
CA SER A 89 -8.55 -14.44 -12.37
C SER A 89 -8.03 -13.76 -11.10
N ILE A 90 -8.83 -12.89 -10.48
CA ILE A 90 -8.47 -12.30 -9.18
C ILE A 90 -8.70 -13.31 -8.06
N SER A 91 -9.80 -14.04 -8.10
CA SER A 91 -10.15 -15.02 -7.07
C SER A 91 -9.12 -16.15 -6.97
N SER A 92 -8.56 -16.60 -8.09
CA SER A 92 -7.51 -17.62 -8.09
C SER A 92 -6.19 -17.16 -7.46
N LYS A 93 -5.93 -15.84 -7.43
CA LYS A 93 -4.74 -15.24 -6.82
C LYS A 93 -4.90 -14.93 -5.32
N LEU A 94 -6.14 -14.96 -4.80
CA LEU A 94 -6.46 -14.70 -3.39
C LEU A 94 -7.27 -15.86 -2.80
N PRO A 95 -6.70 -17.07 -2.70
CA PRO A 95 -7.41 -18.27 -2.23
C PRO A 95 -7.88 -18.16 -0.78
N GLU A 96 -7.34 -17.23 0.01
CA GLU A 96 -7.79 -16.94 1.37
C GLU A 96 -9.18 -16.25 1.43
N TYR A 97 -9.72 -15.79 0.30
CA TYR A 97 -11.03 -15.15 0.21
C TYR A 97 -11.97 -15.92 -0.72
N SER A 98 -13.26 -15.96 -0.37
CA SER A 98 -14.25 -16.58 -1.25
C SER A 98 -14.44 -15.76 -2.53
N TYR A 99 -14.75 -16.44 -3.64
CA TYR A 99 -15.11 -15.78 -4.90
C TYR A 99 -16.19 -14.70 -4.69
N LYS A 100 -17.22 -15.00 -3.87
CA LYS A 100 -18.30 -14.04 -3.53
C LYS A 100 -17.75 -12.73 -2.95
N THR A 101 -16.75 -12.81 -2.08
CA THR A 101 -16.11 -11.63 -1.46
C THR A 101 -15.39 -10.80 -2.52
N ILE A 102 -14.60 -11.45 -3.39
CA ILE A 102 -13.86 -10.79 -4.47
C ILE A 102 -14.82 -10.14 -5.47
N ALA A 103 -15.85 -10.89 -5.89
CA ALA A 103 -16.88 -10.41 -6.80
C ALA A 103 -17.58 -9.18 -6.23
N GLN A 104 -17.96 -9.20 -4.95
CA GLN A 104 -18.60 -8.07 -4.28
C GLN A 104 -17.70 -6.82 -4.23
N ILE A 105 -16.40 -6.98 -3.94
CA ILE A 105 -15.45 -5.86 -3.97
C ILE A 105 -15.35 -5.26 -5.38
N ILE A 106 -15.25 -6.11 -6.40
CA ILE A 106 -15.17 -5.67 -7.80
C ILE A 106 -16.44 -4.96 -8.21
N ASP A 107 -17.61 -5.52 -7.90
CA ASP A 107 -18.89 -4.93 -8.24
C ASP A 107 -19.11 -3.59 -7.54
N GLU A 108 -18.77 -3.50 -6.25
CA GLU A 108 -18.81 -2.23 -5.50
C GLU A 108 -17.85 -1.19 -6.11
N GLY A 109 -16.64 -1.59 -6.50
CA GLY A 109 -15.68 -0.69 -7.15
C GLY A 109 -16.15 -0.21 -8.52
N LEU A 110 -16.81 -1.08 -9.30
CA LEU A 110 -17.43 -0.72 -10.58
C LEU A 110 -18.61 0.24 -10.39
N GLU A 111 -19.48 -0.02 -9.41
CA GLU A 111 -20.63 0.83 -9.07
C GLU A 111 -20.19 2.23 -8.66
N LYS A 112 -19.10 2.34 -7.89
CA LYS A 112 -18.52 3.61 -7.45
C LYS A 112 -17.67 4.33 -8.51
N GLY A 113 -17.47 3.72 -9.69
CA GLY A 113 -16.62 4.28 -10.74
C GLY A 113 -15.11 4.23 -10.44
N PHE A 114 -14.70 3.54 -9.39
CA PHE A 114 -13.29 3.30 -9.06
C PHE A 114 -12.66 2.23 -9.95
N PHE A 115 -13.49 1.30 -10.43
CA PHE A 115 -13.15 0.37 -11.49
C PHE A 115 -13.98 0.66 -12.73
N ILE A 116 -13.41 0.34 -13.89
CA ILE A 116 -14.06 0.49 -15.19
C ILE A 116 -13.89 -0.79 -16.02
N LYS A 117 -14.85 -0.98 -16.92
CA LYS A 117 -14.84 -2.07 -17.91
C LYS A 117 -14.31 -1.52 -19.24
N MET A 118 -13.15 -1.97 -19.66
CA MET A 118 -12.53 -1.58 -20.94
C MET A 118 -12.07 -2.81 -21.71
N SER A 119 -11.67 -2.66 -22.96
CA SER A 119 -10.96 -3.73 -23.69
C SER A 119 -9.60 -4.00 -23.07
N ALA A 120 -8.99 -5.17 -23.32
CA ALA A 120 -7.61 -5.45 -22.93
C ALA A 120 -6.63 -4.44 -23.59
N ARG A 121 -5.50 -4.17 -22.93
CA ARG A 121 -4.49 -3.21 -23.46
C ARG A 121 -3.73 -3.82 -24.63
N ILE A 122 -3.49 -5.14 -24.55
CA ILE A 122 -2.86 -5.94 -25.58
C ILE A 122 -3.96 -6.83 -26.16
N GLN A 123 -4.37 -6.58 -27.40
CA GLN A 123 -5.33 -7.44 -28.10
C GLN A 123 -4.66 -8.77 -28.45
N LYS A 124 -4.75 -9.77 -27.56
CA LYS A 124 -4.73 -11.16 -28.00
C LYS A 124 -6.16 -11.49 -28.44
N LYS A 125 -6.33 -12.18 -29.56
CA LYS A 125 -7.64 -12.61 -30.09
C LYS A 125 -8.37 -13.50 -29.08
N HIS A 126 -9.00 -12.91 -28.07
CA HIS A 126 -9.95 -13.57 -27.20
C HIS A 126 -11.25 -12.78 -27.17
N ASP A 127 -12.31 -13.52 -26.89
CA ASP A 127 -13.72 -13.19 -27.09
C ASP A 127 -14.07 -11.73 -26.73
N LEU A 128 -14.58 -10.97 -27.70
CA LEU A 128 -14.92 -9.53 -27.61
C LEU A 128 -15.96 -9.22 -26.51
N LYS A 129 -16.59 -10.25 -25.94
CA LYS A 129 -17.57 -10.14 -24.87
C LYS A 129 -16.95 -9.94 -23.48
N ILE A 130 -15.67 -10.28 -23.29
CA ILE A 130 -15.00 -10.15 -21.99
C ILE A 130 -14.53 -8.70 -21.82
N ARG A 131 -15.24 -7.95 -20.97
CA ARG A 131 -14.82 -6.59 -20.60
C ARG A 131 -13.83 -6.65 -19.45
N ASN A 132 -12.57 -6.38 -19.75
CA ASN A 132 -11.46 -6.31 -18.80
C ASN A 132 -11.71 -5.27 -17.70
N ILE A 133 -11.48 -5.65 -16.45
CA ILE A 133 -11.59 -4.75 -15.30
C ILE A 133 -10.29 -3.95 -15.17
N ARG A 134 -10.40 -2.63 -14.95
CA ARG A 134 -9.28 -1.73 -14.73
C ARG A 134 -9.58 -0.76 -13.59
N PRO A 135 -8.57 -0.18 -12.92
CA PRO A 135 -8.78 1.03 -12.14
C PRO A 135 -9.23 2.17 -13.06
N SER A 136 -10.04 3.09 -12.53
CA SER A 136 -10.33 4.35 -13.20
C SER A 136 -9.08 5.22 -13.28
N GLU A 137 -9.10 6.21 -14.17
CA GLU A 137 -8.01 7.17 -14.30
C GLU A 137 -7.80 7.92 -12.97
N ASP A 138 -8.87 8.39 -12.35
CA ASP A 138 -8.82 9.07 -11.06
C ASP A 138 -8.18 8.21 -9.97
N LEU A 139 -8.65 6.96 -9.78
CA LEU A 139 -8.06 6.06 -8.78
C LEU A 139 -6.57 5.76 -9.08
N THR A 140 -6.22 5.63 -10.36
CA THR A 140 -4.84 5.41 -10.79
C THR A 140 -3.95 6.60 -10.43
N VAL A 141 -4.42 7.82 -10.72
CA VAL A 141 -3.72 9.07 -10.41
C VAL A 141 -3.59 9.25 -8.89
N GLU A 142 -4.67 9.03 -8.14
CA GLU A 142 -4.67 9.09 -6.67
C GLU A 142 -3.62 8.14 -6.08
N PHE A 143 -3.60 6.88 -6.53
CA PHE A 143 -2.64 5.89 -6.04
C PHE A 143 -1.19 6.27 -6.37
N ILE A 144 -0.92 6.68 -7.62
CA ILE A 144 0.43 7.06 -8.04
C ILE A 144 0.91 8.29 -7.29
N ASN A 145 0.06 9.32 -7.13
CA ASN A 145 0.40 10.53 -6.38
C ASN A 145 0.69 10.22 -4.90
N SER A 146 -0.10 9.34 -4.27
CA SER A 146 0.20 8.91 -2.90
C SER A 146 1.54 8.17 -2.78
N ASN A 147 1.92 7.37 -3.78
CA ASN A 147 3.25 6.76 -3.80
C ASN A 147 4.36 7.80 -4.00
N ILE A 148 4.14 8.82 -4.84
CA ILE A 148 5.08 9.94 -5.02
C ILE A 148 5.29 10.70 -3.70
N GLU A 149 4.22 10.99 -2.96
CA GLU A 149 4.27 11.63 -1.64
C GLU A 149 5.11 10.80 -0.66
N ILE A 150 4.88 9.49 -0.58
CA ILE A 150 5.68 8.57 0.26
C ILE A 150 7.16 8.60 -0.14
N ILE A 151 7.46 8.49 -1.44
CA ILE A 151 8.84 8.53 -1.95
C ILE A 151 9.50 9.86 -1.58
N SER A 152 8.78 10.98 -1.73
CA SER A 152 9.27 12.31 -1.38
C SER A 152 9.65 12.40 0.11
N SER A 153 8.77 11.93 1.00
CA SER A 153 9.01 11.89 2.45
C SER A 153 10.21 11.01 2.81
N LEU A 154 10.33 9.83 2.19
CA LEU A 154 11.49 8.95 2.38
C LEU A 154 12.79 9.59 1.88
N MET A 155 12.76 10.27 0.73
CA MET A 155 13.93 10.96 0.18
C MET A 155 14.36 12.16 1.04
N LYS A 156 13.41 12.91 1.59
CA LYS A 156 13.68 13.98 2.56
C LYS A 156 14.39 13.42 3.80
N PHE A 157 13.87 12.32 4.35
CA PHE A 157 14.49 11.61 5.47
C PHE A 157 15.92 11.16 5.13
N LEU A 158 16.13 10.50 3.98
CA LEU A 158 17.46 10.04 3.57
C LEU A 158 18.45 11.19 3.38
N ARG A 159 18.04 12.33 2.80
CA ARG A 159 18.92 13.49 2.61
C ARG A 159 19.36 14.13 3.93
N LYS A 160 18.53 14.06 4.97
CA LYS A 160 18.84 14.65 6.27
C LYS A 160 19.82 13.80 7.08
N HIS A 161 19.82 12.48 6.86
CA HIS A 161 20.51 11.50 7.71
C HIS A 161 21.57 10.68 6.98
N LYS A 162 21.93 11.06 5.74
CA LYS A 162 23.04 10.53 4.96
C LYS A 162 24.24 11.47 5.06
#